data_AF-A0A1D3LMR5-F1
#
_entry.id   AF-A0A1D3LMR5-F1
#
_cell.length_a   1.000
_cell.length_b   1.000
_cell.length_c   1.000
_cell.angle_alpha   90.00
_cell.angle_beta   90.00
_cell.angle_gamma   90.00
#
_symmetry.space_group_name_H-M   'P 1'
#
loop_
_entity.id
_entity.type
_entity.pdbx_description
1 polymer ?
#
loop_
_entity_poly.entity_id
_entity_poly.type
_entity_poly.pdbx_seq_one_letter_code
_entity_poly.pdbx_strand_id
1 'polypeptide(L)'
;MQNSQNIDNKAIFVEEVVRDFDQNEVFEEITTKFVWEQDVERSWNLLVENNGILQHVNQETYEEKNKQKYKKNQTCSLRKGIFRNVIILFDMSSSMTERDFKPNRITVILECVEIFLKIFFFKNPVGHVGVVALKNSSAKLIQQLTSNIDDVLNSLVKEQKEGLQGSPSLQEGLEIAHNLLMDMPLYGTKEILIMYGSIRTCDKKNILKYLDLLIKNNMYVNCISIAPEMHILKHICEKTHGIYKICTSKNILINEINQVAETPLWMHGMEPQLIHICFPVKKKINTQIVCSCHNTLNTDTYICNFCNSYTCKIPSKCKVCGIHLISMHDLSHITNNLQASPLFIEIKNEQNYYTYCSSCNQQLYDKVSQCTKCKNIFCLECDVFIHEDLNQCPFCLNDED
;
A
#
# COMPACT_ATOMS: atom_id res chain seq x y z
N MET A 1 53.21 -42.18 14.98
CA MET A 1 51.81 -42.68 14.99
C MET A 1 51.05 -41.86 16.02
N GLN A 2 50.41 -40.78 15.56
CA GLN A 2 49.65 -39.86 16.40
C GLN A 2 48.19 -40.33 16.46
N ASN A 3 47.65 -40.33 17.68
CA ASN A 3 46.23 -40.60 17.95
C ASN A 3 45.38 -39.35 17.72
N SER A 4 44.18 -39.62 17.23
CA SER A 4 43.02 -38.77 17.05
C SER A 4 42.59 -38.00 18.32
N GLN A 5 42.35 -36.70 18.17
CA GLN A 5 41.43 -35.96 19.05
C GLN A 5 40.35 -35.32 18.17
N ASN A 6 39.11 -35.77 18.42
CA ASN A 6 37.89 -35.16 17.92
C ASN A 6 37.83 -33.71 18.38
N ILE A 7 37.68 -32.79 17.43
CA ILE A 7 37.32 -31.41 17.70
C ILE A 7 35.81 -31.35 17.60
N ASP A 8 35.14 -31.39 18.75
CA ASP A 8 33.70 -31.16 18.86
C ASP A 8 33.41 -29.70 18.48
N ASN A 9 32.73 -29.51 17.35
CA ASN A 9 32.11 -28.25 16.97
C ASN A 9 30.92 -27.99 17.92
N LYS A 10 31.18 -27.36 19.07
CA LYS A 10 30.10 -26.75 19.87
C LYS A 10 29.64 -25.48 19.16
N ALA A 11 28.39 -25.46 18.73
CA ALA A 11 27.70 -24.23 18.36
C ALA A 11 27.62 -23.35 19.62
N ILE A 12 28.36 -22.25 19.61
CA ILE A 12 28.34 -21.26 20.69
C ILE A 12 27.04 -20.48 20.52
N PHE A 13 26.12 -20.62 21.48
CA PHE A 13 24.87 -19.85 21.47
C PHE A 13 25.18 -18.40 21.81
N VAL A 14 24.53 -17.47 21.11
CA VAL A 14 24.65 -16.01 21.35
C VAL A 14 24.38 -15.66 22.83
N GLU A 15 23.56 -16.45 23.50
CA GLU A 15 23.21 -16.31 24.92
C GLU A 15 24.35 -16.67 25.90
N GLU A 16 25.35 -17.46 25.48
CA GLU A 16 26.55 -17.73 26.29
C GLU A 16 27.57 -16.59 26.15
N VAL A 17 27.71 -16.02 24.95
CA VAL A 17 28.59 -14.86 24.69
C VAL A 17 28.11 -13.61 25.43
N VAL A 18 26.79 -13.42 25.53
CA VAL A 18 26.19 -12.31 26.31
C VAL A 18 26.47 -12.47 27.81
N ARG A 19 26.50 -13.69 28.34
CA ARG A 19 26.78 -13.95 29.76
C ARG A 19 28.23 -13.72 30.15
N ASP A 20 29.17 -14.02 29.25
CA ASP A 20 30.59 -13.74 29.49
C ASP A 20 30.92 -12.23 29.43
N PHE A 21 30.09 -11.44 28.74
CA PHE A 21 30.22 -9.97 28.70
C PHE A 21 29.79 -9.29 29.99
N ASP A 22 28.80 -9.84 30.71
CA ASP A 22 28.28 -9.29 31.96
C ASP A 22 29.21 -9.49 33.18
N GLN A 23 30.25 -10.32 33.07
CA GLN A 23 31.16 -10.63 34.19
C GLN A 23 32.36 -9.68 34.33
N ASN A 24 32.56 -8.74 33.41
CA ASN A 24 33.69 -7.81 33.47
C ASN A 24 33.32 -6.55 34.27
N GLU A 25 33.81 -6.48 35.51
CA GLU A 25 33.80 -5.34 36.43
C GLU A 25 34.55 -4.11 35.87
N VAL A 26 34.00 -3.44 34.85
CA VAL A 26 34.54 -2.19 34.27
C VAL A 26 33.60 -0.99 34.50
N PHE A 27 32.47 -1.19 35.20
CA PHE A 27 31.39 -0.21 35.30
C PHE A 27 31.63 0.96 36.27
N GLU A 28 32.54 0.86 37.23
CA GLU A 28 32.69 1.94 38.24
C GLU A 28 33.45 3.18 37.73
N GLU A 29 34.35 3.05 36.76
CA GLU A 29 35.08 4.22 36.20
C GLU A 29 34.32 4.99 35.11
N ILE A 30 33.22 4.44 34.57
CA ILE A 30 32.46 5.05 33.46
C ILE A 30 31.41 6.05 33.96
N THR A 31 30.99 5.95 35.23
CA THR A 31 29.94 6.82 35.81
C THR A 31 30.37 8.25 36.11
N THR A 32 31.67 8.59 35.98
CA THR A 32 32.20 9.94 36.25
C THR A 32 32.46 10.79 35.02
N LYS A 33 32.06 10.36 33.81
CA LYS A 33 32.19 11.15 32.58
C LYS A 33 30.83 11.72 32.16
N PHE A 34 30.79 13.00 31.81
CA PHE A 34 29.61 13.59 31.20
C PHE A 34 29.34 12.93 29.83
N VAL A 35 28.08 12.93 29.37
CA VAL A 35 27.67 12.25 28.11
C VAL A 35 28.46 12.71 26.87
N TRP A 36 29.02 13.93 26.88
CA TRP A 36 29.89 14.45 25.80
C TRP A 36 31.38 14.08 25.95
N GLU A 37 31.78 13.51 27.08
CA GLU A 37 33.14 13.02 27.41
C GLU A 37 33.25 11.51 27.17
N GLN A 38 32.13 10.85 26.88
CA GLN A 38 32.12 9.48 26.37
C GLN A 38 32.65 9.49 24.93
N ASP A 39 33.65 8.67 24.66
CA ASP A 39 34.03 8.36 23.28
C ASP A 39 32.77 7.84 22.57
N VAL A 40 32.46 8.40 21.39
CA VAL A 40 31.29 7.99 20.60
C VAL A 40 31.34 6.47 20.45
N GLU A 41 30.44 5.76 21.17
CA GLU A 41 30.29 4.32 20.98
C GLU A 41 29.94 4.12 19.52
N ARG A 42 30.89 3.55 18.78
CA ARG A 42 30.74 3.35 17.35
C ARG A 42 29.64 2.32 17.20
N SER A 43 28.56 2.67 16.51
CA SER A 43 27.42 1.77 16.23
C SER A 43 27.83 0.43 15.60
N TRP A 44 29.03 0.36 15.00
CA TRP A 44 29.63 -0.85 14.45
C TRP A 44 30.09 -1.86 15.52
N ASN A 45 30.25 -1.46 16.78
CA ASN A 45 30.59 -2.36 17.89
C ASN A 45 29.41 -3.28 18.27
N LEU A 46 28.18 -2.94 17.86
CA LEU A 46 26.98 -3.75 18.06
C LEU A 46 26.74 -4.76 16.92
N LEU A 47 27.66 -4.86 15.96
CA LEU A 47 27.62 -5.85 14.89
C LEU A 47 28.39 -7.09 15.34
N VAL A 48 27.69 -8.23 15.39
CA VAL A 48 28.30 -9.53 15.66
C VAL A 48 28.46 -10.26 14.33
N GLU A 49 29.64 -10.82 14.09
CA GLU A 49 29.90 -11.61 12.90
C GLU A 49 29.42 -13.05 13.11
N ASN A 50 28.38 -13.44 12.38
CA ASN A 50 27.89 -14.82 12.33
C ASN A 50 28.24 -15.40 10.95
N ASN A 51 29.12 -16.42 10.92
CA ASN A 51 29.49 -17.16 9.71
C ASN A 51 29.96 -16.26 8.54
N GLY A 52 30.79 -15.24 8.83
CA GLY A 52 31.33 -14.32 7.81
C GLY A 52 30.36 -13.23 7.35
N ILE A 53 29.21 -13.07 8.03
CA ILE A 53 28.24 -12.02 7.76
C ILE A 53 28.01 -11.21 9.03
N LEU A 54 28.16 -9.89 8.95
CA LEU A 54 27.89 -8.96 10.05
C LEU A 54 26.38 -8.81 10.25
N GLN A 55 25.89 -9.16 11.44
CA GLN A 55 24.49 -9.00 11.83
C GLN A 55 24.37 -8.05 13.02
N HIS A 56 23.34 -7.21 13.02
CA HIS A 56 23.05 -6.29 14.12
C HIS A 56 22.12 -6.97 15.13
N VAL A 57 22.48 -6.94 16.42
CA VAL A 57 21.83 -7.71 17.50
C VAL A 57 20.30 -7.51 17.60
N ASN A 58 19.79 -6.33 17.23
CA ASN A 58 18.37 -5.96 17.37
C ASN A 58 17.59 -5.84 16.04
N GLN A 59 17.95 -6.58 14.99
CA GLN A 59 17.06 -6.66 13.83
C GLN A 59 15.95 -7.68 14.10
N GLU A 60 14.78 -7.19 14.52
CA GLU A 60 13.52 -7.89 14.26
C GLU A 60 13.53 -8.31 12.78
N THR A 61 13.49 -9.62 12.53
CA THR A 61 13.57 -10.17 11.18
C THR A 61 12.45 -9.59 10.33
N TYR A 62 12.77 -9.26 9.07
CA TYR A 62 11.81 -8.74 8.09
C TYR A 62 10.52 -9.59 8.01
N GLU A 63 10.65 -10.89 8.28
CA GLU A 63 9.58 -11.88 8.37
C GLU A 63 8.60 -11.62 9.53
N GLU A 64 9.07 -11.21 10.71
CA GLU A 64 8.21 -10.89 11.85
C GLU A 64 7.39 -9.62 11.59
N LYS A 65 7.96 -8.66 10.86
CA LYS A 65 7.25 -7.45 10.42
C LYS A 65 6.16 -7.75 9.39
N ASN A 66 6.40 -8.66 8.45
CA ASN A 66 5.38 -9.06 7.49
C ASN A 66 4.23 -9.84 8.17
N LYS A 67 4.54 -10.69 9.16
CA LYS A 67 3.52 -11.37 9.97
C LYS A 67 2.61 -10.43 10.74
N GLN A 68 3.15 -9.35 11.31
CA GLN A 68 2.34 -8.32 11.97
C GLN A 68 1.39 -7.60 11.00
N LYS A 69 1.72 -7.51 9.71
CA LYS A 69 0.84 -6.92 8.69
C LYS A 69 -0.42 -7.77 8.46
N TYR A 70 -0.29 -9.09 8.28
CA TYR A 70 -1.49 -9.92 8.06
C TYR A 70 -2.38 -10.04 9.31
N LYS A 71 -1.80 -10.00 10.52
CA LYS A 71 -2.57 -9.91 11.79
C LYS A 71 -3.43 -8.64 11.86
N LYS A 72 -2.98 -7.51 11.28
CA LYS A 72 -3.77 -6.25 11.21
C LYS A 72 -4.84 -6.28 10.13
N ASN A 73 -4.56 -6.92 8.99
CA ASN A 73 -5.53 -7.06 7.88
C ASN A 73 -6.69 -8.01 8.21
N GLN A 74 -6.63 -8.66 9.37
CA GLN A 74 -7.53 -9.73 9.80
C GLN A 74 -8.76 -9.28 10.59
N THR A 75 -9.14 -8.00 10.54
CA THR A 75 -10.43 -7.59 11.10
C THR A 75 -11.57 -8.01 10.17
N CYS A 76 -11.92 -9.29 10.30
CA CYS A 76 -13.21 -9.92 10.04
C CYS A 76 -13.77 -9.89 8.60
N SER A 77 -14.68 -10.83 8.35
CA SER A 77 -15.60 -10.91 7.21
C SER A 77 -16.56 -9.71 7.18
N LEU A 78 -16.00 -8.52 7.10
CA LEU A 78 -16.71 -7.27 7.03
C LEU A 78 -16.85 -6.92 5.55
N ARG A 79 -18.00 -6.33 5.25
CA ARG A 79 -18.31 -5.81 3.93
C ARG A 79 -17.17 -4.89 3.48
N LYS A 80 -16.75 -4.99 2.21
CA LYS A 80 -15.70 -4.14 1.62
C LYS A 80 -16.30 -3.13 0.65
N GLY A 81 -15.62 -1.99 0.48
CA GLY A 81 -15.95 -0.98 -0.52
C GLY A 81 -15.31 -1.29 -1.87
N ILE A 82 -16.03 -1.98 -2.76
CA ILE A 82 -15.48 -2.40 -4.07
C ILE A 82 -15.30 -1.21 -5.02
N PHE A 83 -16.29 -0.33 -5.09
CA PHE A 83 -16.24 0.87 -5.93
C PHE A 83 -15.47 1.95 -5.20
N ARG A 84 -14.25 2.25 -5.67
CA ARG A 84 -13.39 3.24 -5.03
C ARG A 84 -13.21 4.47 -5.88
N ASN A 85 -13.44 5.65 -5.29
CA ASN A 85 -13.10 6.92 -5.92
C ASN A 85 -12.05 7.61 -5.05
N VAL A 86 -10.81 7.62 -5.55
CA VAL A 86 -9.66 8.19 -4.84
C VAL A 86 -9.23 9.47 -5.54
N ILE A 87 -9.16 10.57 -4.81
CA ILE A 87 -8.55 11.81 -5.29
C ILE A 87 -7.21 11.98 -4.62
N ILE A 88 -6.14 12.02 -5.41
CA ILE A 88 -4.80 12.26 -4.89
C ILE A 88 -4.48 13.74 -4.97
N LEU A 89 -4.29 14.36 -3.81
CA LEU A 89 -3.73 15.70 -3.69
C LEU A 89 -2.21 15.59 -3.66
N PHE A 90 -1.55 16.05 -4.72
CA PHE A 90 -0.11 16.09 -4.82
C PHE A 90 0.44 17.46 -4.48
N ASP A 91 1.28 17.53 -3.46
CA ASP A 91 2.10 18.70 -3.23
C ASP A 91 3.16 18.83 -4.34
N MET A 92 3.07 19.91 -5.11
CA MET A 92 3.97 20.26 -6.22
C MET A 92 4.68 21.60 -5.95
N SER A 93 4.88 21.92 -4.67
CA SER A 93 5.55 23.13 -4.19
C SER A 93 7.08 23.10 -4.32
N SER A 94 7.72 24.22 -4.02
CA SER A 94 9.19 24.31 -4.00
C SER A 94 9.85 23.33 -3.02
N SER A 95 9.18 22.96 -1.92
CA SER A 95 9.73 22.01 -0.93
C SER A 95 9.93 20.60 -1.48
N MET A 96 9.29 20.26 -2.60
CA MET A 96 9.49 18.97 -3.27
C MET A 96 10.79 18.88 -4.09
N THR A 97 11.50 20.00 -4.26
CA THR A 97 12.84 20.03 -4.87
C THR A 97 13.95 19.64 -3.91
N GLU A 98 13.66 19.55 -2.61
CA GLU A 98 14.62 19.17 -1.58
C GLU A 98 15.12 17.73 -1.79
N ARG A 99 16.35 17.47 -1.34
CA ARG A 99 17.13 16.24 -1.63
C ARG A 99 17.18 15.27 -0.45
N ASP A 100 16.14 15.25 0.38
CA ASP A 100 16.00 14.28 1.46
C ASP A 100 15.91 12.85 0.92
N PHE A 101 15.12 12.71 -0.14
CA PHE A 101 15.11 11.53 -0.98
C PHE A 101 15.97 11.77 -2.21
N LYS A 102 16.82 10.81 -2.54
CA LYS A 102 17.67 10.85 -3.74
C LYS A 102 16.87 10.36 -4.96
N PRO A 103 16.85 11.09 -6.10
CA PRO A 103 17.54 12.36 -6.35
C PRO A 103 16.86 13.59 -5.73
N ASN A 104 15.52 13.70 -5.84
CA ASN A 104 14.69 14.73 -5.22
C ASN A 104 13.40 14.08 -4.66
N ARG A 105 12.72 14.72 -3.70
CA ARG A 105 11.45 14.21 -3.14
C ARG A 105 10.41 13.92 -4.21
N ILE A 106 10.20 14.83 -5.17
CA ILE A 106 9.19 14.65 -6.23
C ILE A 106 9.41 13.37 -7.04
N THR A 107 10.65 13.09 -7.44
CA THR A 107 10.96 11.95 -8.32
C THR A 107 10.65 10.65 -7.61
N VAL A 108 11.02 10.55 -6.34
CA VAL A 108 10.74 9.36 -5.52
C VAL A 108 9.25 9.19 -5.28
N ILE A 109 8.50 10.28 -5.02
CA ILE A 109 7.04 10.22 -4.88
C ILE A 109 6.40 9.73 -6.19
N LEU A 110 6.80 10.27 -7.34
CA LEU A 110 6.24 9.88 -8.63
C LEU A 110 6.49 8.40 -8.95
N GLU A 111 7.70 7.89 -8.68
CA GLU A 111 8.00 6.46 -8.79
C GLU A 111 7.09 5.62 -7.86
N CYS A 112 6.91 6.05 -6.62
CA CYS A 112 6.07 5.33 -5.66
C CYS A 112 4.59 5.37 -6.07
N VAL A 113 4.14 6.45 -6.69
CA VAL A 113 2.77 6.61 -7.21
C VAL A 113 2.56 5.77 -8.45
N GLU A 114 3.56 5.61 -9.31
CA GLU A 114 3.47 4.69 -10.43
C GLU A 114 3.26 3.24 -9.94
N ILE A 115 4.02 2.83 -8.92
CA ILE A 115 3.86 1.53 -8.26
C ILE A 115 2.47 1.43 -7.62
N PHE A 116 2.04 2.49 -6.91
CA PHE A 116 0.71 2.58 -6.32
C PHE A 116 -0.39 2.34 -7.34
N LEU A 117 -0.38 3.07 -8.46
CA LEU A 117 -1.44 2.98 -9.47
C LEU A 117 -1.52 1.56 -10.05
N LYS A 118 -0.38 0.93 -10.34
CA LYS A 118 -0.34 -0.45 -10.84
C LYS A 118 -0.97 -1.42 -9.82
N ILE A 119 -0.60 -1.33 -8.54
CA ILE A 119 -1.13 -2.19 -7.48
C ILE A 119 -2.61 -1.89 -7.21
N PHE A 120 -2.97 -0.60 -7.18
CA PHE A 120 -4.33 -0.13 -6.91
C PHE A 120 -5.31 -0.63 -7.96
N PHE A 121 -5.00 -0.48 -9.25
CA PHE A 121 -5.89 -0.96 -10.32
C PHE A 121 -5.89 -2.48 -10.46
N PHE A 122 -4.80 -3.16 -10.12
CA PHE A 122 -4.77 -4.62 -10.05
C PHE A 122 -5.71 -5.15 -8.96
N LYS A 123 -5.67 -4.57 -7.76
CA LYS A 123 -6.56 -4.95 -6.65
C LYS A 123 -8.00 -4.42 -6.83
N ASN A 124 -8.15 -3.24 -7.41
CA ASN A 124 -9.42 -2.51 -7.53
C ASN A 124 -9.68 -2.11 -9.00
N PRO A 125 -10.08 -3.05 -9.88
CA PRO A 125 -10.22 -2.76 -11.29
C PRO A 125 -11.32 -1.73 -11.59
N VAL A 126 -12.37 -1.65 -10.75
CA VAL A 126 -13.43 -0.64 -10.88
C VAL A 126 -13.12 0.69 -10.18
N GLY A 127 -11.90 0.83 -9.66
CA GLY A 127 -11.46 2.06 -9.02
C GLY A 127 -11.36 3.21 -10.03
N HIS A 128 -11.58 4.42 -9.55
CA HIS A 128 -11.33 5.66 -10.27
C HIS A 128 -10.34 6.51 -9.48
N VAL A 129 -9.34 7.05 -10.17
CA VAL A 129 -8.32 7.92 -9.59
C VAL A 129 -8.37 9.29 -10.25
N GLY A 130 -8.41 10.33 -9.45
CA GLY A 130 -8.28 11.73 -9.86
C GLY A 130 -7.04 12.35 -9.25
N VAL A 131 -6.47 13.36 -9.90
CA VAL A 131 -5.23 14.01 -9.44
C VAL A 131 -5.35 15.52 -9.44
N VAL A 132 -5.04 16.13 -8.30
CA VAL A 132 -4.99 17.58 -8.09
C VAL A 132 -3.57 17.96 -7.65
N ALA A 133 -2.96 18.94 -8.31
CA ALA A 133 -1.69 19.52 -7.88
C ALA A 133 -1.91 20.73 -6.99
N LEU A 134 -1.11 20.82 -5.92
CA LEU A 134 -1.01 21.97 -5.03
C LEU A 134 0.27 22.74 -5.40
N LYS A 135 0.12 23.92 -6.01
CA LYS A 135 1.24 24.72 -6.53
C LYS A 135 0.87 26.20 -6.46
N ASN A 136 1.84 27.10 -6.25
CA ASN A 136 1.63 28.55 -6.31
C ASN A 136 0.49 29.10 -5.41
N SER A 137 0.33 28.53 -4.20
CA SER A 137 -0.73 28.89 -3.26
C SER A 137 -2.14 28.74 -3.84
N SER A 138 -2.29 27.85 -4.82
CA SER A 138 -3.56 27.43 -5.40
C SER A 138 -3.55 25.91 -5.63
N ALA A 139 -4.70 25.38 -6.05
CA ALA A 139 -4.83 23.99 -6.45
C ALA A 139 -5.37 23.90 -7.87
N LYS A 140 -4.80 23.00 -8.68
CA LYS A 140 -5.16 22.79 -10.08
C LYS A 140 -5.55 21.34 -10.27
N LEU A 141 -6.73 21.09 -10.82
CA LEU A 141 -7.13 19.75 -11.26
C LEU A 141 -6.29 19.38 -12.49
N ILE A 142 -5.38 18.41 -12.35
CA ILE A 142 -4.54 17.95 -13.45
C ILE A 142 -5.30 16.91 -14.27
N GLN A 143 -5.87 15.93 -13.58
CA GLN A 143 -6.54 14.78 -14.20
C GLN A 143 -7.87 14.53 -13.51
N GLN A 144 -8.94 14.48 -14.31
CA GLN A 144 -10.26 14.04 -13.85
C GLN A 144 -10.26 12.56 -13.50
N LEU A 145 -11.24 12.13 -12.69
CA LEU A 145 -11.43 10.74 -12.29
C LEU A 145 -11.43 9.79 -13.51
N THR A 146 -10.40 8.95 -13.57
CA THR A 146 -10.17 7.99 -14.66
C THR A 146 -9.73 6.63 -14.11
N SER A 147 -9.92 5.59 -14.90
CA SER A 147 -9.37 4.25 -14.62
C SER A 147 -8.12 3.93 -15.45
N ASN A 148 -7.68 4.87 -16.31
CA ASN A 148 -6.51 4.66 -17.15
C ASN A 148 -5.24 5.19 -16.47
N ILE A 149 -4.27 4.29 -16.27
CA ILE A 149 -2.98 4.59 -15.62
C ILE A 149 -2.18 5.58 -16.45
N ASP A 150 -2.13 5.38 -17.78
CA ASP A 150 -1.28 6.18 -18.69
C ASP A 150 -1.65 7.66 -18.65
N ASP A 151 -2.95 7.97 -18.57
CA ASP A 151 -3.45 9.35 -18.56
C ASP A 151 -3.04 10.07 -17.28
N VAL A 152 -3.07 9.37 -16.15
CA VAL A 152 -2.64 9.90 -14.85
C VAL A 152 -1.12 10.16 -14.85
N LEU A 153 -0.32 9.19 -15.33
CA LEU A 153 1.14 9.32 -15.38
C LEU A 153 1.59 10.42 -16.33
N ASN A 154 1.02 10.48 -17.54
CA ASN A 154 1.34 11.53 -18.52
C ASN A 154 1.02 12.93 -17.98
N SER A 155 -0.09 13.04 -17.25
CA SER A 155 -0.51 14.27 -16.59
C SER A 155 0.48 14.70 -15.50
N LEU A 156 0.94 13.77 -14.65
CA LEU A 156 1.94 14.03 -13.63
C LEU A 156 3.30 14.44 -14.23
N VAL A 157 3.76 13.73 -15.26
CA VAL A 157 5.03 14.05 -15.95
C VAL A 157 4.95 15.42 -16.63
N LYS A 158 3.79 15.80 -17.19
CA LYS A 158 3.59 17.13 -17.77
C LYS A 158 3.73 18.23 -16.71
N GLU A 159 3.12 18.05 -15.54
CA GLU A 159 3.19 19.03 -14.45
C GLU A 159 4.59 19.11 -13.85
N GLN A 160 5.33 18.00 -13.80
CA GLN A 160 6.74 18.01 -13.40
C GLN A 160 7.59 18.87 -14.35
N LYS A 161 7.31 18.84 -15.67
CA LYS A 161 8.00 19.68 -16.67
C LYS A 161 7.65 21.16 -16.55
N GLU A 162 6.43 21.49 -16.11
CA GLU A 162 6.01 22.87 -15.79
C GLU A 162 6.72 23.44 -14.54
N GLY A 163 7.49 22.63 -13.82
CA GLY A 163 8.33 23.02 -12.69
C GLY A 163 7.61 23.11 -11.35
N LEU A 164 8.36 22.93 -10.25
CA LEU A 164 7.85 22.96 -8.88
C LEU A 164 8.08 24.35 -8.27
N GLN A 165 7.03 25.11 -8.00
CA GLN A 165 7.15 26.49 -7.51
C GLN A 165 6.04 26.86 -6.51
N GLY A 166 6.34 27.85 -5.66
CA GLY A 166 5.41 28.36 -4.67
C GLY A 166 5.17 27.41 -3.49
N SER A 167 4.14 27.73 -2.71
CA SER A 167 3.66 26.94 -1.57
C SER A 167 2.39 26.15 -1.94
N PRO A 168 2.05 25.06 -1.23
CA PRO A 168 0.80 24.34 -1.46
C PRO A 168 -0.39 25.06 -0.81
N SER A 169 -1.59 24.89 -1.37
CA SER A 169 -2.86 25.28 -0.74
C SER A 169 -3.76 24.06 -0.53
N LEU A 170 -3.83 23.57 0.71
CA LEU A 170 -4.69 22.45 1.08
C LEU A 170 -6.18 22.80 0.98
N GLN A 171 -6.56 24.04 1.30
CA GLN A 171 -7.95 24.49 1.27
C GLN A 171 -8.55 24.39 -0.12
N GLU A 172 -7.86 24.93 -1.14
CA GLU A 172 -8.33 24.91 -2.53
C GLU A 172 -8.30 23.47 -3.08
N GLY A 173 -7.31 22.67 -2.67
CA GLY A 173 -7.24 21.24 -3.01
C GLY A 173 -8.42 20.43 -2.47
N LEU A 174 -8.77 20.62 -1.19
CA LEU A 174 -9.92 19.96 -0.56
C LEU A 174 -11.25 20.44 -1.14
N GLU A 175 -11.37 21.72 -1.53
CA GLU A 175 -12.55 22.26 -2.21
C GLU A 175 -12.77 21.58 -3.58
N ILE A 176 -11.73 21.44 -4.39
CA ILE A 176 -11.80 20.72 -5.68
C ILE A 176 -12.14 19.25 -5.45
N ALA A 177 -11.49 18.59 -4.48
CA ALA A 177 -11.76 17.19 -4.18
C ALA A 177 -13.20 16.96 -3.70
N HIS A 178 -13.71 17.84 -2.84
CA HIS A 178 -15.09 17.79 -2.36
C HIS A 178 -16.09 17.87 -3.51
N ASN A 179 -15.92 18.83 -4.42
CA ASN A 179 -16.84 19.01 -5.55
C ASN A 179 -16.86 17.78 -6.47
N LEU A 180 -15.70 17.15 -6.72
CA LEU A 180 -15.60 15.95 -7.55
C LEU A 180 -16.21 14.71 -6.89
N LEU A 181 -16.09 14.56 -5.56
CA LEU A 181 -16.63 13.42 -4.82
C LEU A 181 -18.11 13.59 -4.44
N MET A 182 -18.63 14.82 -4.47
CA MET A 182 -20.04 15.08 -4.20
C MET A 182 -20.95 14.38 -5.22
N ASP A 183 -20.56 14.44 -6.50
CA ASP A 183 -21.30 13.83 -7.62
C ASP A 183 -21.20 12.29 -7.66
N MET A 184 -20.31 11.70 -6.86
CA MET A 184 -20.13 10.25 -6.84
C MET A 184 -21.25 9.55 -6.06
N PRO A 185 -21.74 8.40 -6.55
CA PRO A 185 -22.84 7.68 -5.94
C PRO A 185 -22.48 7.11 -4.56
N LEU A 186 -23.50 6.91 -3.72
CA LEU A 186 -23.35 6.51 -2.31
C LEU A 186 -22.82 5.07 -2.12
N TYR A 187 -22.89 4.22 -3.14
CA TYR A 187 -22.34 2.87 -3.09
C TYR A 187 -20.81 2.83 -3.28
N GLY A 188 -20.19 3.96 -3.65
CA GLY A 188 -18.75 4.08 -3.82
C GLY A 188 -18.09 4.79 -2.65
N THR A 189 -16.84 4.42 -2.34
CA THR A 189 -16.04 5.12 -1.34
C THR A 189 -15.65 6.50 -1.86
N LYS A 190 -15.55 7.45 -0.94
CA LYS A 190 -15.14 8.84 -1.19
C LYS A 190 -13.84 9.10 -0.44
N GLU A 191 -12.73 8.90 -1.11
CA GLU A 191 -11.40 8.90 -0.51
C GLU A 191 -10.54 10.03 -1.06
N ILE A 192 -9.82 10.71 -0.17
CA ILE A 192 -8.83 11.72 -0.50
C ILE A 192 -7.49 11.25 0.05
N LEU A 193 -6.50 11.09 -0.82
CA LEU A 193 -5.13 10.75 -0.46
C LEU A 193 -4.25 12.00 -0.63
N ILE A 194 -3.68 12.50 0.46
CA ILE A 194 -2.79 13.66 0.44
C ILE A 194 -1.35 13.17 0.48
N MET A 195 -0.60 13.44 -0.58
CA MET A 195 0.84 13.23 -0.67
C MET A 195 1.54 14.56 -0.40
N TYR A 196 2.02 14.74 0.82
CA TYR A 196 2.48 16.03 1.31
C TYR A 196 3.98 16.03 1.63
N GLY A 197 4.70 17.10 1.27
CA GLY A 197 6.13 17.22 1.52
C GLY A 197 6.57 18.61 1.97
N SER A 198 5.62 19.53 2.14
CA SER A 198 5.85 20.84 2.74
C SER A 198 5.61 20.81 4.24
N ILE A 199 6.14 21.81 4.95
CA ILE A 199 5.88 22.02 6.39
C ILE A 199 4.75 23.05 6.57
N ARG A 200 4.40 23.80 5.52
CA ARG A 200 3.44 24.90 5.55
C ARG A 200 2.42 24.78 4.42
N THR A 201 1.20 25.19 4.72
CA THR A 201 0.12 25.43 3.75
C THR A 201 -0.19 26.92 3.69
N CYS A 202 -0.50 27.43 2.51
CA CYS A 202 -0.86 28.82 2.30
C CYS A 202 -2.28 28.88 1.74
N ASP A 203 -3.25 29.04 2.64
CA ASP A 203 -4.68 28.98 2.32
C ASP A 203 -5.34 30.35 2.44
N LYS A 204 -6.24 30.67 1.51
CA LYS A 204 -6.96 31.95 1.46
C LYS A 204 -8.14 32.00 2.43
N LYS A 205 -8.81 30.85 2.63
CA LYS A 205 -9.98 30.69 3.50
C LYS A 205 -9.67 29.78 4.68
N ASN A 206 -10.56 29.76 5.67
CA ASN A 206 -10.44 28.87 6.82
C ASN A 206 -10.72 27.40 6.42
N ILE A 207 -9.72 26.54 6.61
CA ILE A 207 -9.75 25.10 6.31
C ILE A 207 -10.79 24.37 7.18
N LEU A 208 -11.01 24.80 8.42
CA LEU A 208 -11.92 24.12 9.36
C LEU A 208 -13.37 24.08 8.86
N LYS A 209 -13.80 25.10 8.10
CA LYS A 209 -15.14 25.11 7.48
C LYS A 209 -15.27 24.01 6.44
N TYR A 210 -14.20 23.73 5.69
CA TYR A 210 -14.17 22.65 4.71
C TYR A 210 -14.09 21.29 5.40
N LEU A 211 -13.39 21.18 6.54
CA LEU A 211 -13.41 19.98 7.37
C LEU A 211 -14.84 19.59 7.76
N ASP A 212 -15.65 20.54 8.23
CA ASP A 212 -17.06 20.29 8.57
C ASP A 212 -17.88 19.81 7.35
N LEU A 213 -17.59 20.32 6.15
CA LEU A 213 -18.24 19.89 4.91
C LEU A 213 -17.82 18.47 4.50
N LEU A 214 -16.55 18.10 4.69
CA LEU A 214 -16.05 16.76 4.40
C LEU A 214 -16.70 15.72 5.32
N ILE A 215 -16.83 16.04 6.61
CA ILE A 215 -17.48 15.18 7.60
C ILE A 215 -18.95 14.99 7.24
N LYS A 216 -19.67 16.07 6.89
CA LYS A 216 -21.09 15.99 6.48
C LYS A 216 -21.31 15.07 5.29
N ASN A 217 -20.35 15.01 4.37
CA ASN A 217 -20.44 14.18 3.16
C ASN A 217 -19.75 12.81 3.30
N ASN A 218 -19.36 12.41 4.53
CA ASN A 218 -18.70 11.15 4.85
C ASN A 218 -17.46 10.86 3.97
N MET A 219 -16.64 11.89 3.74
CA MET A 219 -15.39 11.75 2.99
C MET A 219 -14.24 11.40 3.92
N TYR A 220 -13.39 10.47 3.48
CA TYR A 220 -12.23 9.99 4.24
C TYR A 220 -10.95 10.60 3.71
N VAL A 221 -10.12 11.16 4.58
CA VAL A 221 -8.87 11.82 4.20
C VAL A 221 -7.69 11.06 4.81
N ASN A 222 -6.92 10.40 3.96
CA ASN A 222 -5.64 9.78 4.31
C ASN A 222 -4.51 10.70 3.90
N CYS A 223 -3.50 10.85 4.74
CA CYS A 223 -2.35 11.71 4.46
C CYS A 223 -1.04 10.96 4.70
N ILE A 224 -0.20 10.97 3.68
CA ILE A 224 1.14 10.45 3.69
C ILE A 224 2.08 11.65 3.56
N SER A 225 2.74 11.98 4.67
CA SER A 225 3.67 13.10 4.77
C SER A 225 5.11 12.62 4.69
N ILE A 226 5.92 13.29 3.89
CA ILE A 226 7.38 13.14 3.87
C ILE A 226 8.03 14.16 4.82
N ALA A 227 7.38 15.30 4.99
CA ALA A 227 7.78 16.32 5.94
C ALA A 227 7.36 15.93 7.38
N PRO A 228 7.91 16.63 8.40
CA PRO A 228 7.45 16.52 9.78
C PRO A 228 5.95 16.66 9.97
N GLU A 229 5.46 16.19 11.12
CA GLU A 229 4.05 16.20 11.49
C GLU A 229 3.45 17.61 11.41
N MET A 230 2.36 17.76 10.65
CA MET A 230 1.57 18.99 10.62
C MET A 230 0.27 18.80 11.40
N HIS A 231 0.09 19.58 12.47
CA HIS A 231 -1.08 19.50 13.35
C HIS A 231 -2.41 19.59 12.58
N ILE A 232 -2.50 20.47 11.58
CA ILE A 232 -3.74 20.65 10.79
C ILE A 232 -4.08 19.37 10.00
N LEU A 233 -3.11 18.75 9.33
CA LEU A 233 -3.33 17.54 8.55
C LEU A 233 -3.72 16.36 9.45
N LYS A 234 -3.04 16.21 10.59
CA LYS A 234 -3.40 15.20 11.59
C LYS A 234 -4.83 15.40 12.10
N HIS A 235 -5.21 16.62 12.43
CA HIS A 235 -6.55 16.95 12.86
C HIS A 235 -7.61 16.60 11.80
N ILE A 236 -7.34 16.87 10.52
CA ILE A 236 -8.22 16.51 9.40
C ILE A 236 -8.37 14.98 9.29
N CYS A 237 -7.27 14.24 9.35
CA CYS A 237 -7.30 12.78 9.27
C CYS A 237 -8.07 12.16 10.45
N GLU A 238 -7.79 12.58 11.69
CA GLU A 238 -8.48 12.08 12.89
C GLU A 238 -9.99 12.34 12.83
N LYS A 239 -10.39 13.52 12.35
CA LYS A 239 -11.81 13.92 12.23
C LYS A 239 -12.54 13.21 11.10
N THR A 240 -11.85 12.80 10.04
CA THR A 240 -12.42 12.10 8.87
C THR A 240 -12.22 10.59 8.93
N HIS A 241 -11.84 10.04 10.09
CA HIS A 241 -11.53 8.62 10.28
C HIS A 241 -10.48 8.07 9.32
N GLY A 242 -9.56 8.93 8.88
CA GLY A 242 -8.44 8.58 8.02
C GLY A 242 -7.14 8.40 8.80
N ILE A 243 -6.08 8.09 8.06
CA ILE A 243 -4.77 7.75 8.60
C ILE A 243 -3.77 8.86 8.25
N TYR A 244 -3.06 9.38 9.25
CA TYR A 244 -1.92 10.28 9.07
C TYR A 244 -0.60 9.54 9.34
N LYS A 245 0.30 9.50 8.36
CA LYS A 245 1.57 8.79 8.44
C LYS A 245 2.73 9.64 7.96
N ILE A 246 3.87 9.46 8.62
CA ILE A 246 5.12 10.14 8.31
C ILE A 246 6.10 9.12 7.74
N CYS A 247 6.63 9.38 6.57
CA CYS A 247 7.53 8.48 5.86
C CYS A 247 8.94 9.05 5.87
N THR A 248 9.83 8.42 6.64
CA THR A 248 11.26 8.79 6.70
C THR A 248 12.09 8.13 5.59
N SER A 249 11.67 6.96 5.10
CA SER A 249 12.38 6.20 4.08
C SER A 249 11.46 5.83 2.91
N LYS A 250 12.06 5.57 1.74
CA LYS A 250 11.33 5.13 0.53
C LYS A 250 10.58 3.82 0.77
N ASN A 251 11.14 2.91 1.57
CA ASN A 251 10.51 1.62 1.87
C ASN A 251 9.26 1.78 2.74
N ILE A 252 9.30 2.68 3.73
CA ILE A 252 8.12 3.01 4.53
C ILE A 252 7.06 3.65 3.64
N LEU A 253 7.46 4.58 2.77
CA LEU A 253 6.55 5.23 1.81
C LEU A 253 5.82 4.20 0.93
N ILE A 254 6.55 3.26 0.34
CA ILE A 254 5.97 2.19 -0.50
C ILE A 254 5.02 1.31 0.34
N ASN A 255 5.39 0.94 1.56
CA ASN A 255 4.54 0.11 2.41
C ASN A 255 3.21 0.80 2.77
N GLU A 256 3.25 2.08 3.15
CA GLU A 256 2.04 2.84 3.50
C GLU A 256 1.15 3.06 2.28
N ILE A 257 1.74 3.34 1.12
CA ILE A 257 1.04 3.44 -0.16
C ILE A 257 0.36 2.11 -0.52
N ASN A 258 1.05 0.98 -0.33
CA ASN A 258 0.50 -0.36 -0.58
C ASN A 258 -0.67 -0.68 0.35
N GLN A 259 -0.63 -0.22 1.60
CA GLN A 259 -1.73 -0.35 2.54
C GLN A 259 -2.96 0.45 2.07
N VAL A 260 -2.77 1.67 1.55
CA VAL A 260 -3.87 2.46 0.96
C VAL A 260 -4.43 1.80 -0.30
N ALA A 261 -3.61 1.05 -1.05
CA ALA A 261 -4.04 0.35 -2.26
C ALA A 261 -4.96 -0.86 -1.96
N GLU A 262 -4.92 -1.42 -0.74
CA GLU A 262 -5.82 -2.51 -0.34
C GLU A 262 -7.29 -2.08 -0.35
N THR A 263 -8.18 -3.05 -0.60
CA THR A 263 -9.62 -2.80 -0.60
C THR A 263 -10.06 -2.41 0.82
N PRO A 264 -10.59 -1.19 1.03
CA PRO A 264 -10.95 -0.73 2.36
C PRO A 264 -12.22 -1.45 2.82
N LEU A 265 -12.36 -1.51 4.13
CA LEU A 265 -13.60 -1.93 4.76
C LEU A 265 -14.74 -0.95 4.42
N TRP A 266 -15.97 -1.42 4.59
CA TRP A 266 -17.16 -0.62 4.40
C TRP A 266 -17.11 0.65 5.25
N MET A 267 -17.27 1.79 4.59
CA MET A 267 -17.19 3.10 5.20
C MET A 267 -18.54 3.56 5.75
N HIS A 268 -18.51 4.46 6.73
CA HIS A 268 -19.72 5.09 7.24
C HIS A 268 -20.37 5.95 6.16
N GLY A 269 -21.70 5.86 6.04
CA GLY A 269 -22.48 6.63 5.06
C GLY A 269 -22.60 6.00 3.67
N MET A 270 -22.01 4.82 3.45
CA MET A 270 -22.24 4.06 2.22
C MET A 270 -23.55 3.28 2.29
N GLU A 271 -24.22 3.13 1.13
CA GLU A 271 -25.47 2.37 1.01
C GLU A 271 -25.34 1.19 0.01
N PRO A 272 -25.85 -0.01 0.34
CA PRO A 272 -26.00 -1.10 -0.64
C PRO A 272 -26.92 -0.70 -1.78
N GLN A 273 -26.39 -0.71 -3.00
CA GLN A 273 -27.19 -0.58 -4.20
C GLN A 273 -26.81 -1.66 -5.21
N LEU A 274 -27.82 -2.25 -5.84
CA LEU A 274 -27.64 -3.13 -6.99
C LEU A 274 -27.42 -2.26 -8.23
N ILE A 275 -26.32 -2.52 -8.93
CA ILE A 275 -25.93 -1.78 -10.13
C ILE A 275 -25.93 -2.70 -11.35
N HIS A 276 -26.22 -2.14 -12.51
CA HIS A 276 -26.04 -2.84 -13.77
C HIS A 276 -24.57 -2.83 -14.18
N ILE A 277 -24.03 -4.02 -14.46
CA ILE A 277 -22.69 -4.21 -15.01
C ILE A 277 -22.84 -4.85 -16.39
N CYS A 278 -22.04 -4.40 -17.34
CA CYS A 278 -21.96 -4.96 -18.67
C CYS A 278 -20.65 -5.72 -18.83
N PHE A 279 -20.74 -6.96 -19.33
CA PHE A 279 -19.58 -7.76 -19.75
C PHE A 279 -19.41 -7.63 -21.27
N PRO A 280 -18.54 -6.73 -21.75
CA PRO A 280 -18.42 -6.46 -23.17
C PRO A 280 -17.62 -7.57 -23.87
N VAL A 281 -17.97 -7.83 -25.13
CA VAL A 281 -17.24 -8.77 -25.98
C VAL A 281 -16.18 -8.02 -26.79
N LYS A 282 -14.95 -8.53 -26.80
CA LYS A 282 -13.90 -8.01 -27.68
C LYS A 282 -14.22 -8.41 -29.13
N LYS A 283 -14.39 -7.44 -30.02
CA LYS A 283 -14.51 -7.70 -31.47
C LYS A 283 -13.30 -7.12 -32.19
N LYS A 284 -12.63 -7.96 -32.98
CA LYS A 284 -11.67 -7.51 -33.98
C LYS A 284 -12.44 -7.16 -35.24
N ILE A 285 -12.33 -5.91 -35.67
CA ILE A 285 -13.06 -5.42 -36.83
C ILE A 285 -12.04 -5.03 -37.89
N ASN A 286 -12.26 -5.53 -39.11
CA ASN A 286 -11.33 -5.33 -40.23
C ASN A 286 -11.31 -3.86 -40.70
N THR A 287 -12.38 -3.12 -40.42
CA THR A 287 -12.49 -1.68 -40.69
C THR A 287 -12.13 -0.87 -39.45
N GLN A 288 -11.58 0.33 -39.67
CA GLN A 288 -11.27 1.25 -38.58
C GLN A 288 -12.56 1.88 -38.03
N ILE A 289 -12.78 1.71 -36.72
CA ILE A 289 -13.95 2.26 -36.02
C ILE A 289 -13.51 3.34 -35.04
N VAL A 290 -14.31 4.38 -34.93
CA VAL A 290 -14.10 5.47 -33.98
C VAL A 290 -14.46 4.98 -32.57
N CYS A 291 -13.48 5.00 -31.68
CA CYS A 291 -13.66 4.72 -30.26
C CYS A 291 -14.37 5.88 -29.57
N SER A 292 -15.45 5.60 -28.83
CA SER A 292 -16.21 6.64 -28.09
C SER A 292 -15.44 7.26 -26.92
N CYS A 293 -14.30 6.69 -26.51
CA CYS A 293 -13.49 7.23 -25.40
C CYS A 293 -12.60 8.40 -25.85
N HIS A 294 -11.91 8.25 -26.98
CA HIS A 294 -10.87 9.20 -27.42
C HIS A 294 -11.14 9.75 -28.82
N ASN A 295 -12.22 9.32 -29.47
CA ASN A 295 -12.52 9.60 -30.88
C ASN A 295 -11.40 9.22 -31.85
N THR A 296 -10.57 8.24 -31.46
CA THR A 296 -9.50 7.69 -32.29
C THR A 296 -9.96 6.42 -33.00
N LEU A 297 -9.41 6.20 -34.19
CA LEU A 297 -9.69 5.04 -35.02
C LEU A 297 -8.93 3.82 -34.49
N ASN A 298 -9.66 2.78 -34.10
CA ASN A 298 -9.12 1.52 -33.62
C ASN A 298 -9.75 0.33 -34.35
N THR A 299 -9.01 -0.78 -34.45
CA THR A 299 -9.46 -2.06 -35.03
C THR A 299 -9.92 -3.05 -33.96
N ASP A 300 -9.26 -3.04 -32.82
CA ASP A 300 -9.57 -3.88 -31.66
C ASP A 300 -10.41 -3.06 -30.67
N THR A 301 -11.71 -3.34 -30.58
CA THR A 301 -12.62 -2.63 -29.67
C THR A 301 -13.56 -3.57 -28.92
N TYR A 302 -13.98 -3.12 -27.75
CA TYR A 302 -15.02 -3.75 -26.94
C TYR A 302 -16.36 -3.11 -27.27
N ILE A 303 -17.40 -3.92 -27.36
CA ILE A 303 -18.76 -3.44 -27.63
C ILE A 303 -19.57 -3.48 -26.34
N CYS A 304 -20.20 -2.37 -26.00
CA CYS A 304 -21.18 -2.32 -24.92
C CYS A 304 -22.49 -2.99 -25.36
N ASN A 305 -22.96 -4.01 -24.64
CA ASN A 305 -24.19 -4.74 -25.01
C ASN A 305 -25.48 -3.92 -24.81
N PHE A 306 -25.43 -2.79 -24.10
CA PHE A 306 -26.59 -1.93 -23.85
C PHE A 306 -26.79 -0.85 -24.91
N CYS A 307 -25.71 -0.18 -25.32
CA CYS A 307 -25.79 0.94 -26.27
C CYS A 307 -25.03 0.70 -27.59
N ASN A 308 -24.37 -0.45 -27.73
CA ASN A 308 -23.53 -0.80 -28.89
C ASN A 308 -22.38 0.19 -29.17
N SER A 309 -21.99 1.02 -28.21
CA SER A 309 -20.82 1.90 -28.32
C SER A 309 -19.52 1.09 -28.32
N TYR A 310 -18.52 1.59 -29.04
CA TYR A 310 -17.19 0.98 -29.11
C TYR A 310 -16.23 1.65 -28.11
N THR A 311 -15.62 0.85 -27.24
CA THR A 311 -14.64 1.31 -26.25
C THR A 311 -13.32 0.57 -26.43
N CYS A 312 -12.19 1.28 -26.30
CA CYS A 312 -10.86 0.71 -26.51
C CYS A 312 -10.31 -0.08 -25.32
N LYS A 313 -10.59 0.39 -24.09
CA LYS A 313 -10.05 -0.17 -22.85
C LYS A 313 -11.19 -0.46 -21.86
N ILE A 314 -11.07 -1.60 -21.19
CA ILE A 314 -11.86 -2.00 -20.03
C ILE A 314 -10.86 -2.33 -18.91
N PRO A 315 -11.20 -2.14 -17.63
CA PRO A 315 -12.48 -1.67 -17.09
C PRO A 315 -12.70 -0.15 -17.28
N SER A 316 -13.92 0.25 -17.64
CA SER A 316 -14.27 1.68 -17.79
C SER A 316 -15.78 1.92 -17.70
N LYS A 317 -16.20 3.17 -17.44
CA LYS A 317 -17.61 3.57 -17.62
C LYS A 317 -17.87 3.90 -19.08
N CYS A 318 -18.92 3.33 -19.66
CA CYS A 318 -19.34 3.68 -21.01
C CYS A 318 -19.74 5.16 -21.09
N LYS A 319 -19.15 5.92 -22.02
CA LYS A 319 -19.44 7.36 -22.19
C LYS A 319 -20.83 7.65 -22.76
N VAL A 320 -21.49 6.66 -23.35
CA VAL A 320 -22.82 6.80 -23.96
C VAL A 320 -23.92 6.45 -22.96
N CYS A 321 -23.90 5.25 -22.36
CA CYS A 321 -24.95 4.80 -21.44
C CYS A 321 -24.60 4.93 -19.94
N GLY A 322 -23.35 5.24 -19.58
CA GLY A 322 -22.91 5.36 -18.19
C GLY A 322 -22.70 4.04 -17.44
N ILE A 323 -23.01 2.89 -18.06
CA ILE A 323 -22.87 1.56 -17.44
C ILE A 323 -21.40 1.16 -17.31
N HIS A 324 -21.06 0.48 -16.22
CA HIS A 324 -19.73 -0.07 -15.98
C HIS A 324 -19.45 -1.25 -16.93
N LEU A 325 -18.38 -1.13 -17.71
CA LEU A 325 -17.85 -2.17 -18.58
C LEU A 325 -16.71 -2.88 -17.85
N ILE A 326 -16.88 -4.16 -17.53
CA ILE A 326 -15.93 -4.94 -16.73
C ILE A 326 -15.72 -6.30 -17.41
N SER A 327 -14.51 -6.86 -17.36
CA SER A 327 -14.26 -8.24 -17.81
C SER A 327 -14.51 -9.26 -16.69
N MET A 328 -14.73 -10.53 -17.06
CA MET A 328 -14.84 -11.60 -16.05
C MET A 328 -13.55 -11.76 -15.23
N HIS A 329 -12.40 -11.49 -15.85
CA HIS A 329 -11.10 -11.52 -15.18
C HIS A 329 -11.00 -10.44 -14.10
N ASP A 330 -11.44 -9.21 -14.37
CA ASP A 330 -11.46 -8.12 -13.38
C ASP A 330 -12.36 -8.46 -12.19
N LEU A 331 -13.51 -9.12 -12.45
CA LEU A 331 -14.39 -9.58 -11.39
C LEU A 331 -13.71 -10.64 -10.50
N SER A 332 -12.94 -11.56 -11.10
CA SER A 332 -12.21 -12.60 -10.35
C SER A 332 -11.15 -12.01 -9.41
N HIS A 333 -10.48 -10.92 -9.80
CA HIS A 333 -9.56 -10.21 -8.93
C HIS A 333 -10.28 -9.58 -7.74
N ILE A 334 -11.46 -9.01 -7.96
CA ILE A 334 -12.29 -8.47 -6.88
C ILE A 334 -12.71 -9.59 -5.91
N THR A 335 -13.11 -10.77 -6.42
CA THR A 335 -13.55 -11.87 -5.55
C THR A 335 -12.41 -12.41 -4.69
N ASN A 336 -11.20 -12.53 -5.25
CA ASN A 336 -10.02 -12.94 -4.49
C ASN A 336 -9.72 -11.95 -3.35
N ASN A 337 -9.90 -10.65 -3.61
CA ASN A 337 -9.74 -9.63 -2.58
C ASN A 337 -10.85 -9.64 -1.52
N LEU A 338 -12.03 -10.20 -1.81
CA LEU A 338 -13.12 -10.35 -0.83
C LEU A 338 -12.93 -11.57 0.07
N GLN A 339 -12.36 -12.66 -0.47
CA GLN A 339 -12.19 -13.93 0.22
C GLN A 339 -10.73 -14.14 0.61
N ALA A 340 -10.34 -13.65 1.79
CA ALA A 340 -9.01 -13.92 2.34
C ALA A 340 -8.97 -15.29 3.05
N SER A 341 -7.85 -16.00 2.90
CA SER A 341 -7.53 -17.18 3.69
C SER A 341 -7.49 -16.84 5.19
N PRO A 342 -8.04 -17.70 6.07
CA PRO A 342 -7.84 -17.52 7.51
C PRO A 342 -6.36 -17.68 7.84
N LEU A 343 -5.85 -16.88 8.79
CA LEU A 343 -4.45 -16.99 9.22
C LEU A 343 -4.15 -18.39 9.74
N PHE A 344 -2.92 -18.80 9.45
CA PHE A 344 -2.39 -20.04 9.96
C PHE A 344 -1.92 -19.86 11.41
N ILE A 345 -2.09 -20.90 12.21
CA ILE A 345 -1.66 -20.94 13.61
C ILE A 345 -0.19 -21.35 13.63
N GLU A 346 0.65 -20.55 14.29
CA GLU A 346 2.05 -20.88 14.48
C GLU A 346 2.21 -21.94 15.57
N ILE A 347 2.89 -23.02 15.26
CA ILE A 347 3.19 -24.12 16.17
C ILE A 347 4.71 -24.28 16.23
N LYS A 348 5.23 -24.47 17.45
CA LYS A 348 6.62 -24.85 17.67
C LYS A 348 6.77 -26.35 17.47
N ASN A 349 7.69 -26.77 16.61
CA ASN A 349 7.93 -28.16 16.29
C ASN A 349 8.95 -28.78 17.27
N GLU A 350 8.65 -28.77 18.57
CA GLU A 350 9.59 -29.16 19.63
C GLU A 350 10.02 -30.65 19.58
N GLN A 351 9.25 -31.50 18.88
CA GLN A 351 9.47 -32.95 18.83
C GLN A 351 9.64 -33.49 17.40
N ASN A 352 9.84 -32.64 16.39
CA ASN A 352 9.96 -33.03 14.97
C ASN A 352 8.79 -33.92 14.47
N TYR A 353 7.58 -33.70 14.95
CA TYR A 353 6.38 -34.40 14.45
C TYR A 353 6.11 -34.09 12.98
N TYR A 354 6.54 -32.91 12.53
CA TYR A 354 6.30 -32.42 11.18
C TYR A 354 7.62 -32.30 10.45
N THR A 355 7.83 -33.19 9.49
CA THR A 355 9.12 -33.30 8.78
C THR A 355 9.12 -32.51 7.47
N TYR A 356 8.00 -32.44 6.76
CA TYR A 356 7.91 -31.81 5.44
C TYR A 356 6.73 -30.85 5.35
N CYS A 357 6.94 -29.74 4.63
CA CYS A 357 5.87 -28.81 4.25
C CYS A 357 4.91 -29.46 3.24
N SER A 358 3.60 -29.37 3.47
CA SER A 358 2.58 -29.93 2.58
C SER A 358 2.63 -29.34 1.16
N SER A 359 3.08 -28.10 0.99
CA SER A 359 3.08 -27.43 -0.32
C SER A 359 4.39 -27.58 -1.10
N CYS A 360 5.54 -27.32 -0.47
CA CYS A 360 6.84 -27.31 -1.16
C CYS A 360 7.71 -28.54 -0.87
N ASN A 361 7.26 -29.44 0.02
CA ASN A 361 8.01 -30.62 0.47
C ASN A 361 9.41 -30.32 1.05
N GLN A 362 9.69 -29.07 1.45
CA GLN A 362 10.91 -28.72 2.17
C GLN A 362 10.87 -29.23 3.61
N GLN A 363 12.05 -29.53 4.16
CA GLN A 363 12.19 -29.99 5.53
C GLN A 363 11.91 -28.87 6.54
N LEU A 364 11.10 -29.16 7.55
CA LEU A 364 10.71 -28.22 8.61
C LEU A 364 11.55 -28.45 9.87
N TYR A 365 11.98 -27.36 10.53
CA TYR A 365 12.79 -27.41 11.75
C TYR A 365 11.99 -26.87 12.95
N ASP A 366 11.95 -25.55 13.17
CA ASP A 366 11.49 -24.99 14.46
C ASP A 366 10.07 -24.40 14.45
N LYS A 367 9.77 -23.52 13.49
CA LYS A 367 8.48 -22.79 13.41
C LYS A 367 7.70 -23.27 12.19
N VAL A 368 6.49 -23.76 12.43
CA VAL A 368 5.58 -24.22 11.37
C VAL A 368 4.24 -23.51 11.46
N SER A 369 3.62 -23.28 10.31
CA SER A 369 2.30 -22.64 10.21
C SER A 369 1.25 -23.68 9.86
N GLN A 370 0.18 -23.80 10.65
CA GLN A 370 -0.91 -24.75 10.42
C GLN A 370 -2.18 -24.05 9.95
N CYS A 371 -2.80 -24.54 8.88
CA CYS A 371 -4.09 -24.04 8.43
C CYS A 371 -5.22 -24.38 9.43
N THR A 372 -6.08 -23.41 9.75
CA THR A 372 -7.21 -23.58 10.67
C THR A 372 -8.33 -24.47 10.12
N LYS A 373 -8.45 -24.59 8.79
CA LYS A 373 -9.50 -25.37 8.13
C LYS A 373 -9.06 -26.81 7.86
N CYS A 374 -8.09 -27.00 6.97
CA CYS A 374 -7.62 -28.35 6.58
C CYS A 374 -6.56 -28.94 7.52
N LYS A 375 -6.06 -28.19 8.51
CA LYS A 375 -5.03 -28.65 9.46
C LYS A 375 -3.69 -29.06 8.85
N ASN A 376 -3.47 -28.84 7.55
CA ASN A 376 -2.19 -29.04 6.88
C ASN A 376 -1.14 -28.02 7.31
N ILE A 377 0.13 -28.36 7.08
CA ILE A 377 1.28 -27.69 7.70
C ILE A 377 2.19 -27.12 6.62
N PHE A 378 2.58 -25.87 6.82
CA PHE A 378 3.29 -25.07 5.85
C PHE A 378 4.55 -24.48 6.47
N CYS A 379 5.59 -24.31 5.64
CA CYS A 379 6.74 -23.49 5.99
C CYS A 379 6.36 -22.00 5.93
N LEU A 380 7.21 -21.14 6.48
CA LEU A 380 7.00 -19.69 6.51
C LEU A 380 6.89 -19.09 5.10
N GLU A 381 7.68 -19.57 4.13
CA GLU A 381 7.63 -19.08 2.74
C GLU A 381 6.29 -19.42 2.08
N CYS A 382 5.80 -20.66 2.26
CA CYS A 382 4.50 -21.06 1.75
C CYS A 382 3.35 -20.31 2.44
N ASP A 383 3.47 -20.05 3.74
CA ASP A 383 2.50 -19.24 4.49
C ASP A 383 2.40 -17.83 3.90
N VAL A 384 3.54 -17.16 3.65
CA VAL A 384 3.58 -15.84 3.00
C VAL A 384 2.98 -15.90 1.59
N PHE A 385 3.39 -16.87 0.77
CA PHE A 385 2.90 -17.03 -0.60
C PHE A 385 1.38 -17.25 -0.66
N ILE A 386 0.84 -18.08 0.25
CA ILE A 386 -0.59 -18.33 0.33
C ILE A 386 -1.37 -17.06 0.69
N HIS A 387 -0.84 -16.23 1.59
CA HIS A 387 -1.53 -15.03 2.05
C HIS A 387 -1.33 -13.79 1.17
N GLU A 388 -0.25 -13.69 0.39
CA GLU A 388 0.00 -12.56 -0.50
C GLU A 388 -0.54 -12.78 -1.92
N ASP A 389 -0.23 -13.94 -2.52
CA ASP A 389 -0.46 -14.17 -3.94
C ASP A 389 -1.71 -15.02 -4.19
N LEU A 390 -1.83 -16.16 -3.50
CA LEU A 390 -2.96 -17.07 -3.73
C LEU A 390 -4.25 -16.60 -3.05
N ASN A 391 -4.15 -15.93 -1.91
CA ASN A 391 -5.25 -15.55 -1.01
C ASN A 391 -6.13 -16.71 -0.53
N GLN A 392 -5.80 -17.96 -0.88
CA GLN A 392 -6.57 -19.16 -0.57
C GLN A 392 -5.63 -20.33 -0.32
N CYS A 393 -5.95 -21.16 0.69
CA CYS A 393 -5.19 -22.37 0.95
C CYS A 393 -5.50 -23.43 -0.14
N PRO A 394 -4.50 -23.97 -0.85
CA PRO A 394 -4.72 -24.90 -1.96
C PRO A 394 -5.36 -26.22 -1.52
N PHE A 395 -5.08 -26.67 -0.30
CA PHE A 395 -5.67 -27.91 0.24
C PHE A 395 -7.14 -27.74 0.63
N CYS A 396 -7.52 -26.55 1.12
CA CYS A 396 -8.93 -26.27 1.43
C CYS A 396 -9.83 -26.23 0.18
N LEU A 397 -9.24 -26.08 -1.01
CA LEU A 397 -9.97 -26.16 -2.29
C LEU A 397 -10.17 -27.60 -2.75
N ASN A 398 -9.28 -28.51 -2.33
CA ASN A 398 -9.38 -29.93 -2.67
C ASN A 398 -10.24 -30.70 -1.67
N ASP A 399 -10.24 -30.26 -0.40
CA ASP A 399 -11.09 -30.79 0.66
C ASP A 399 -12.53 -30.24 0.53
N GLU A 400 -13.16 -30.45 -0.62
CA GLU A 400 -14.62 -30.36 -0.78
C GLU A 400 -15.22 -31.75 -0.51
N ASP A 401 -15.25 -32.15 0.76
CA ASP A 401 -16.14 -33.20 1.29
C ASP A 401 -17.18 -32.57 2.24
#